data_AF-A0A9Q5Z554-F1
#
_entry.id   AF-A0A9Q5Z554-F1
#
_cell.length_a   1.000
_cell.length_b   1.000
_cell.length_c   1.000
_cell.angle_alpha   90.00
_cell.angle_beta   90.00
_cell.angle_gamma   90.00
#
_symmetry.space_group_name_H-M   'P 1'
#
loop_
_entity.id
_entity.type
_entity.pdbx_description
1 polymer ?
#
loop_
_entity_poly.entity_id
_entity_poly.type
_entity_poly.pdbx_seq_one_letter_code
_entity_poly.pdbx_strand_id
1 'polypeptide(L)'
;MRKLILLCLFVIGLGAAVFGFLNFQGLAVKGDFETILLDFREDIPSSVVQQNLQAIAKQYNVTPQLDNKFSAKDNVYIIEGDGQRLQELKKSQFAQVTEFIEPNYIYRKIPQPGEAAWLGEFLRPQENDEVNLSLTGPNDQYYSKQWNLHKIGIEGAWSQTKGSGVTVAVIDTGITKVRDLYETKFVKGYDFVNDREKADDDNGHGTHVAGTIAQATNNKYGVAGIAYEASLMPLKVLSAYGGGTVADIAEAIKFASDKGADVINMSLGGGGESKLMKEAIEYAHRKGVVIIAAAGNESANGASYPARYPHVIGVSAIGPDGEKAPYSNFGAGVDISAPGGSEAGKILQETINEKGEGVFLGFQGTSMASPHVAGVAALIKASGIKEPDEILKVLKQSARVIQDDGLNYYGAGQLNAEAAVKLAVGGQISFQDFFRWLRDNGYLNPGFWIDGGAVALLPKILMVIGSYLLAWFLRVYFPFTWSWSLFSGLIAGSSGLFFLKGIYIFDLPQWPFRVFGSSIPELGNTLQGTDALNPLFASVLIPIVLMALLLGHPSWKWFAIGSTLGVAACLTVSAIYDPAVWGFGNVNLARLFLIANAILCYGLARLALQNEEKAA
;
A
#
# COMPACT_ATOMS: atom_id res chain seq x y z
N MET A 1 7.96 55.42 -3.40
CA MET A 1 8.75 54.75 -2.35
C MET A 1 8.46 53.25 -2.21
N ARG A 2 7.22 52.79 -1.97
CA ARG A 2 6.92 51.35 -1.85
C ARG A 2 7.35 50.47 -3.05
N LYS A 3 7.13 50.95 -4.28
CA LYS A 3 7.56 50.22 -5.50
C LYS A 3 9.09 50.11 -5.64
N LEU A 4 9.83 51.11 -5.15
CA LEU A 4 11.29 51.09 -5.14
C LEU A 4 11.83 50.13 -4.10
N ILE A 5 11.20 50.09 -2.91
CA ILE A 5 11.55 49.14 -1.84
C ILE A 5 11.30 47.69 -2.28
N LEU A 6 10.16 47.43 -2.95
CA LEU A 6 9.86 46.09 -3.49
C LEU A 6 10.83 45.69 -4.60
N LEU A 7 11.23 46.62 -5.46
CA LEU A 7 12.25 46.36 -6.48
C LEU A 7 13.62 46.07 -5.84
N CYS A 8 14.02 46.83 -4.82
CA CYS A 8 15.26 46.58 -4.09
C CYS A 8 15.23 45.24 -3.36
N LEU A 9 14.13 44.88 -2.70
CA LEU A 9 13.97 43.58 -2.04
C LEU A 9 13.95 42.43 -3.06
N PHE A 10 13.36 42.63 -4.23
CA PHE A 10 13.38 41.65 -5.32
C PHE A 10 14.80 41.47 -5.87
N VAL A 11 15.54 42.54 -6.10
CA VAL A 11 16.93 42.48 -6.59
C VAL A 11 17.89 41.90 -5.54
N ILE A 12 17.68 42.22 -4.26
CA ILE A 12 18.42 41.60 -3.14
C ILE A 12 18.06 40.12 -3.01
N GLY A 13 16.79 39.75 -3.14
CA GLY A 13 16.33 38.36 -3.12
C GLY A 13 16.85 37.55 -4.32
N LEU A 14 16.85 38.15 -5.52
CA LEU A 14 17.41 37.54 -6.73
C LEU A 14 18.93 37.44 -6.64
N GLY A 15 19.61 38.45 -6.07
CA GLY A 15 21.04 38.44 -5.80
C GLY A 15 21.41 37.37 -4.77
N ALA A 16 20.65 37.23 -3.69
CA ALA A 16 20.83 36.18 -2.69
C ALA A 16 20.53 34.78 -3.25
N ALA A 17 19.52 34.65 -4.12
CA ALA A 17 19.22 33.40 -4.82
C ALA A 17 20.34 33.02 -5.79
N VAL A 18 20.81 33.95 -6.63
CA VAL A 18 21.90 33.70 -7.60
C VAL A 18 23.23 33.46 -6.88
N PHE A 19 23.55 34.21 -5.83
CA PHE A 19 24.76 34.00 -5.03
C PHE A 19 24.68 32.71 -4.20
N GLY A 20 23.49 32.37 -3.70
CA GLY A 20 23.19 31.11 -3.03
C GLY A 20 23.25 29.92 -3.97
N PHE A 21 22.84 30.06 -5.23
CA PHE A 21 22.89 29.02 -6.27
C PHE A 21 24.30 28.83 -6.83
N LEU A 22 25.06 29.92 -7.01
CA LEU A 22 26.46 29.88 -7.49
C LEU A 22 27.45 29.40 -6.42
N ASN A 23 27.14 29.61 -5.13
CA ASN A 23 27.90 29.05 -4.01
C ASN A 23 27.25 27.78 -3.42
N PHE A 24 26.20 27.25 -4.04
CA PHE A 24 25.65 25.95 -3.68
C PHE A 24 26.65 24.88 -4.13
N GLN A 25 27.61 24.57 -3.27
CA GLN A 25 28.23 23.25 -3.32
C GLN A 25 27.10 22.28 -3.03
N GLY A 26 26.65 21.56 -4.07
CA GLY A 26 25.52 20.65 -3.94
C GLY A 26 25.63 19.83 -2.66
N LEU A 27 24.49 19.64 -1.98
CA LEU A 27 24.32 18.65 -0.90
C LEU A 27 24.50 17.20 -1.39
N ALA A 28 25.36 16.98 -2.38
CA ALA A 28 25.93 15.70 -2.70
C ALA A 28 26.96 15.41 -1.61
N VAL A 29 26.50 14.77 -0.53
CA VAL A 29 27.38 14.05 0.38
C VAL A 29 28.25 13.16 -0.50
N LYS A 30 29.54 13.49 -0.63
CA LYS A 30 30.49 12.68 -1.39
C LYS A 30 30.64 11.37 -0.64
N GLY A 31 30.13 10.28 -1.21
CA GLY A 31 30.36 8.95 -0.67
C GLY A 31 31.82 8.54 -0.79
N ASP A 32 32.24 7.62 0.06
CA ASP A 32 33.54 6.95 -0.05
C ASP A 32 33.52 5.97 -1.22
N PHE A 33 34.62 5.89 -1.97
CA PHE A 33 34.82 4.88 -3.01
C PHE A 33 36.31 4.57 -3.15
N GLU A 34 36.60 3.32 -3.50
CA GLU A 34 37.97 2.83 -3.78
C GLU A 34 38.12 2.38 -5.24
N THR A 35 36.98 2.19 -5.92
CA THR A 35 36.90 1.78 -7.32
C THR A 35 36.03 2.74 -8.13
N ILE A 36 36.32 2.83 -9.42
CA ILE A 36 35.60 3.63 -10.41
C ILE A 36 34.87 2.68 -11.34
N LEU A 37 33.60 2.98 -11.57
CA LEU A 37 32.72 2.28 -12.49
C LEU A 37 32.88 2.82 -13.91
N LEU A 38 33.00 1.90 -14.85
CA LEU A 38 33.08 2.13 -16.28
C LEU A 38 31.93 1.37 -16.94
N ASP A 39 30.88 2.10 -17.32
CA ASP A 39 29.78 1.53 -18.09
C ASP A 39 30.00 1.87 -19.57
N PHE A 40 30.26 0.85 -20.39
CA PHE A 40 30.43 1.02 -21.82
C PHE A 40 29.10 0.93 -22.54
N ARG A 41 28.88 1.85 -23.50
CA ARG A 41 27.62 1.85 -24.25
C ARG A 41 27.37 0.50 -24.94
N GLU A 42 26.13 0.04 -24.86
CA GLU A 42 25.73 -1.24 -25.45
C GLU A 42 25.80 -1.30 -26.97
N ASP A 43 25.85 -0.14 -27.66
CA ASP A 43 25.95 -0.05 -29.12
C ASP A 43 27.36 -0.35 -29.66
N ILE A 44 28.35 -0.49 -28.78
CA ILE A 44 29.75 -0.65 -29.15
C ILE A 44 30.13 -2.14 -29.20
N PRO A 45 30.82 -2.61 -30.25
CA PRO A 45 31.25 -4.00 -30.34
C PRO A 45 32.16 -4.41 -29.17
N SER A 46 32.01 -5.63 -28.67
CA SER A 46 32.81 -6.15 -27.54
C SER A 46 34.32 -6.10 -27.81
N SER A 47 34.76 -6.21 -29.07
CA SER A 47 36.17 -6.05 -29.44
C SER A 47 36.70 -4.63 -29.16
N VAL A 48 35.87 -3.60 -29.37
CA VAL A 48 36.21 -2.20 -29.10
C VAL A 48 36.23 -1.94 -27.60
N VAL A 49 35.28 -2.52 -26.84
CA VAL A 49 35.29 -2.48 -25.37
C VAL A 49 36.59 -3.06 -24.84
N GLN A 50 36.99 -4.25 -25.29
CA GLN A 50 38.23 -4.90 -24.86
C GLN A 50 39.49 -4.10 -25.23
N GLN A 51 39.53 -3.48 -26.41
CA GLN A 51 40.64 -2.58 -26.79
C GLN A 51 40.73 -1.37 -25.85
N ASN A 52 39.60 -0.76 -25.49
CA ASN A 52 39.58 0.38 -24.57
C ASN A 52 39.97 -0.03 -23.15
N LEU A 53 39.51 -1.19 -22.66
CA LEU A 53 39.93 -1.73 -21.36
C LEU A 53 41.45 -1.96 -21.31
N GLN A 54 42.04 -2.55 -22.36
CA GLN A 54 43.49 -2.72 -22.45
C GLN A 54 44.24 -1.38 -22.49
N ALA A 55 43.69 -0.38 -23.19
CA ALA A 55 44.26 0.96 -23.23
C ALA A 55 44.21 1.65 -21.85
N ILE A 56 43.08 1.54 -21.13
CA ILE A 56 42.93 2.03 -19.75
C ILE A 56 43.91 1.34 -18.82
N ALA A 57 43.99 0.00 -18.88
CA ALA A 57 44.90 -0.80 -18.06
C ALA A 57 46.35 -0.33 -18.23
N LYS A 58 46.78 -0.12 -19.48
CA LYS A 58 48.13 0.33 -19.80
C LYS A 58 48.37 1.79 -19.42
N GLN A 59 47.42 2.68 -19.67
CA GLN A 59 47.57 4.12 -19.44
C GLN A 59 47.59 4.46 -17.94
N TYR A 60 46.75 3.80 -17.14
CA TYR A 60 46.58 4.11 -15.72
C TYR A 60 47.23 3.08 -14.78
N ASN A 61 47.85 2.03 -15.33
CA ASN A 61 48.45 0.92 -14.56
C ASN A 61 47.46 0.30 -13.56
N VAL A 62 46.28 -0.04 -14.07
CA VAL A 62 45.18 -0.67 -13.31
C VAL A 62 44.76 -1.96 -14.01
N THR A 63 44.00 -2.80 -13.29
CA THR A 63 43.42 -4.03 -13.86
C THR A 63 41.91 -3.86 -13.94
N PRO A 64 41.34 -3.53 -15.12
CA PRO A 64 39.91 -3.55 -15.31
C PRO A 64 39.37 -4.98 -15.20
N GLN A 65 38.30 -5.12 -14.45
CA GLN A 65 37.60 -6.38 -14.28
C GLN A 65 36.10 -6.14 -14.30
N LEU A 66 35.34 -7.19 -14.60
CA LEU A 66 33.90 -7.16 -14.38
C LEU A 66 33.64 -7.01 -12.88
N ASP A 67 32.60 -6.28 -12.53
CA ASP A 67 32.17 -6.18 -11.13
C ASP A 67 31.71 -7.54 -10.60
N ASN A 68 30.80 -8.19 -11.34
CA ASN A 68 30.40 -9.57 -11.11
C ASN A 68 30.02 -10.26 -12.43
N LYS A 69 29.63 -11.54 -12.37
CA LYS A 69 29.34 -12.31 -13.60
C LYS A 69 28.16 -11.79 -14.42
N PHE A 70 27.23 -11.05 -13.81
CA PHE A 70 26.05 -10.52 -14.50
C PHE A 70 26.35 -9.19 -15.21
N SER A 71 27.33 -8.43 -14.71
CA SER A 71 27.82 -7.18 -15.30
C SER A 71 28.34 -7.31 -16.74
N ALA A 72 28.68 -8.53 -17.16
CA ALA A 72 29.14 -8.81 -18.52
C ALA A 72 28.09 -8.47 -19.58
N LYS A 73 26.80 -8.62 -19.25
CA LYS A 73 25.69 -8.32 -20.16
C LYS A 73 25.56 -6.82 -20.43
N ASP A 74 25.79 -6.02 -19.39
CA ASP A 74 25.58 -4.57 -19.41
C ASP A 74 26.90 -3.81 -19.63
N ASN A 75 27.99 -4.53 -19.98
CA ASN A 75 29.34 -3.98 -20.16
C ASN A 75 29.84 -3.09 -19.00
N VAL A 76 29.50 -3.46 -17.76
CA VAL A 76 29.93 -2.73 -16.56
C VAL A 76 31.23 -3.32 -16.02
N TYR A 77 32.25 -2.47 -15.91
CA TYR A 77 33.58 -2.81 -15.41
C TYR A 77 33.98 -1.91 -14.24
N ILE A 78 34.86 -2.40 -13.38
CA ILE A 78 35.45 -1.66 -12.28
C ILE A 78 36.96 -1.60 -12.42
N ILE A 79 37.54 -0.49 -11.97
CA ILE A 79 38.98 -0.29 -11.82
C ILE A 79 39.26 0.37 -10.47
N GLU A 80 40.40 0.08 -9.86
CA GLU A 80 40.85 0.84 -8.68
C GLU A 80 41.08 2.31 -9.04
N GLY A 81 40.71 3.23 -8.16
CA GLY A 81 40.92 4.65 -8.40
C GLY A 81 40.30 5.60 -7.41
N ASP A 82 40.87 6.80 -7.36
CA ASP A 82 40.46 7.90 -6.50
C ASP A 82 39.75 9.03 -7.27
N GLY A 83 39.45 10.11 -6.57
CA GLY A 83 38.83 11.30 -7.15
C GLY A 83 39.64 11.95 -8.27
N GLN A 84 40.97 11.87 -8.25
CA GLN A 84 41.80 12.43 -9.30
C GLN A 84 41.69 11.58 -10.58
N ARG A 85 41.86 10.27 -10.45
CA ARG A 85 41.74 9.33 -11.59
C ARG A 85 40.36 9.40 -12.24
N LEU A 86 39.31 9.52 -11.43
CA LEU A 86 37.94 9.71 -11.92
C LEU A 86 37.82 10.93 -12.85
N GLN A 87 38.43 12.07 -12.46
CA GLN A 87 38.37 13.28 -13.27
C GLN A 87 39.22 13.17 -14.54
N GLU A 88 40.34 12.47 -14.50
CA GLU A 88 41.17 12.20 -15.67
C GLU A 88 40.44 11.32 -16.68
N LEU A 89 39.80 10.25 -16.23
CA LEU A 89 39.02 9.34 -17.08
C LEU A 89 37.84 10.06 -17.73
N LYS A 90 37.10 10.88 -16.98
CA LYS A 90 35.98 11.69 -17.51
C LYS A 90 36.39 12.67 -18.61
N LYS A 91 37.66 13.09 -18.64
CA LYS A 91 38.20 14.01 -19.66
C LYS A 91 38.93 13.30 -20.79
N SER A 92 39.10 12.00 -20.69
CA SER A 92 39.83 11.18 -21.67
C SER A 92 38.94 10.82 -22.87
N GLN A 93 39.55 10.24 -23.91
CA GLN A 93 38.83 9.65 -25.03
C GLN A 93 37.88 8.51 -24.62
N PHE A 94 38.12 7.87 -23.47
CA PHE A 94 37.28 6.76 -22.99
C PHE A 94 35.87 7.22 -22.64
N ALA A 95 35.68 8.50 -22.27
CA ALA A 95 34.36 9.08 -22.02
C ALA A 95 33.45 9.12 -23.26
N GLN A 96 34.01 8.98 -24.48
CA GLN A 96 33.22 8.95 -25.72
C GLN A 96 32.66 7.57 -26.05
N VAL A 97 33.14 6.52 -25.38
CA VAL A 97 32.70 5.13 -25.57
C VAL A 97 31.97 4.57 -24.35
N THR A 98 31.96 5.32 -23.25
CA THR A 98 31.20 4.99 -22.05
C THR A 98 29.89 5.76 -21.98
N GLU A 99 28.88 5.16 -21.38
CA GLU A 99 27.63 5.83 -21.02
C GLU A 99 27.84 6.68 -19.76
N PHE A 100 28.51 6.11 -18.77
CA PHE A 100 28.98 6.84 -17.60
C PHE A 100 30.30 6.30 -17.06
N ILE A 101 31.06 7.24 -16.50
CA ILE A 101 32.23 6.98 -15.67
C ILE A 101 31.90 7.61 -14.32
N GLU A 102 31.76 6.81 -13.28
CA GLU A 102 31.31 7.31 -11.98
C GLU A 102 32.00 6.59 -10.83
N PRO A 103 32.07 7.19 -9.62
CA PRO A 103 32.61 6.47 -8.47
C PRO A 103 31.71 5.28 -8.12
N ASN A 104 32.32 4.13 -7.87
CA ASN A 104 31.60 2.98 -7.32
C ASN A 104 31.47 3.17 -5.80
N TYR A 105 30.48 3.96 -5.39
CA TYR A 105 30.29 4.31 -3.98
C TYR A 105 30.09 3.08 -3.11
N ILE A 106 30.61 3.16 -1.88
CA ILE A 106 30.42 2.13 -0.87
C ILE A 106 29.18 2.49 -0.06
N TYR A 107 28.15 1.67 -0.18
CA TYR A 107 26.98 1.72 0.68
C TYR A 107 27.20 0.76 1.85
N ARG A 108 26.63 1.10 3.00
CA ARG A 108 26.79 0.32 4.22
C ARG A 108 25.42 -0.08 4.75
N LYS A 109 25.37 -1.16 5.54
CA LYS A 109 24.25 -1.33 6.48
C LYS A 109 24.18 -0.06 7.32
N ILE A 110 22.98 0.48 7.50
CA ILE A 110 22.85 1.73 8.23
C ILE A 110 23.29 1.46 9.68
N PRO A 111 24.24 2.24 10.24
CA PRO A 111 24.81 1.94 11.54
C PRO A 111 23.73 1.78 12.61
N GLN A 112 23.81 0.70 13.41
CA GLN A 112 22.96 0.59 14.59
C GLN A 112 23.41 1.67 15.59
N PRO A 113 22.55 2.60 15.99
CA PRO A 113 22.94 3.74 16.83
C PRO A 113 23.12 3.35 18.32
N GLY A 114 23.11 2.07 18.65
CA GLY A 114 23.30 1.53 20.00
C GLY A 114 23.68 0.04 19.98
N GLU A 115 24.00 -0.52 21.15
CA GLU A 115 24.29 -1.96 21.29
C GLU A 115 23.05 -2.82 21.01
N ALA A 116 23.23 -4.04 20.51
CA ALA A 116 22.14 -4.99 20.39
C ALA A 116 21.62 -5.37 21.78
N ALA A 117 20.30 -5.35 21.99
CA ALA A 117 19.72 -5.86 23.24
C ALA A 117 19.57 -7.37 23.17
N TRP A 118 19.99 -8.08 24.21
CA TRP A 118 19.78 -9.52 24.30
C TRP A 118 18.36 -9.83 24.76
N LEU A 119 17.83 -10.99 24.37
CA LEU A 119 16.49 -11.46 24.80
C LEU A 119 16.25 -11.32 26.31
N GLY A 120 17.27 -11.57 27.15
CA GLY A 120 17.16 -11.43 28.60
C GLY A 120 16.73 -10.05 29.07
N GLU A 121 17.00 -8.98 28.31
CA GLU A 121 16.56 -7.61 28.61
C GLU A 121 15.05 -7.43 28.37
N PHE A 122 14.50 -8.08 27.35
CA PHE A 122 13.05 -8.07 27.05
C PHE A 122 12.22 -8.88 28.05
N LEU A 123 12.87 -9.82 28.76
CA LEU A 123 12.25 -10.68 29.75
C LEU A 123 12.26 -10.07 31.17
N ARG A 124 12.93 -8.92 31.38
CA ARG A 124 12.89 -8.23 32.67
C ARG A 124 11.47 -7.70 32.93
N PRO A 125 10.93 -7.83 34.16
CA PRO A 125 9.63 -7.24 34.50
C PRO A 125 9.67 -5.73 34.31
N GLN A 126 8.74 -5.18 33.52
CA GLN A 126 8.58 -3.72 33.39
C GLN A 126 7.59 -3.24 34.47
N GLU A 127 7.81 -2.05 35.05
CA GLU A 127 7.00 -1.51 36.16
C GLU A 127 5.50 -1.30 35.82
N ASN A 128 5.12 -1.38 34.53
CA ASN A 128 3.75 -1.19 34.04
C ASN A 128 3.26 -2.33 33.12
N ASP A 129 3.69 -3.58 33.36
CA ASP A 129 3.14 -4.74 32.63
C ASP A 129 1.71 -5.09 33.12
N GLU A 130 0.72 -4.24 32.85
CA GLU A 130 -0.66 -4.72 32.72
C GLU A 130 -0.73 -5.58 31.46
N VAL A 131 -0.46 -6.88 31.62
CA VAL A 131 -0.60 -7.86 30.54
C VAL A 131 -2.09 -7.94 30.19
N ASN A 132 -2.49 -7.17 29.19
CA ASN A 132 -3.82 -7.27 28.61
C ASN A 132 -3.87 -8.56 27.78
N LEU A 133 -4.08 -9.69 28.45
CA LEU A 133 -4.25 -11.04 27.89
C LEU A 133 -5.60 -11.15 27.14
N SER A 134 -5.83 -10.29 26.16
CA SER A 134 -6.78 -10.55 25.10
C SER A 134 -6.04 -11.38 24.05
N LEU A 135 -6.21 -12.70 24.11
CA LEU A 135 -5.71 -13.71 23.16
C LEU A 135 -6.22 -13.45 21.72
N THR A 136 -5.63 -12.48 21.05
CA THR A 136 -5.85 -12.17 19.64
C THR A 136 -4.49 -11.88 18.99
N GLY A 137 -3.58 -12.85 19.06
CA GLY A 137 -2.25 -12.79 18.46
C GLY A 137 -1.74 -14.21 18.20
N PRO A 138 -0.69 -14.38 17.39
CA PRO A 138 -0.14 -15.68 17.08
C PRO A 138 0.49 -16.34 18.32
N ASN A 139 0.67 -17.65 18.27
CA ASN A 139 1.04 -18.47 19.43
C ASN A 139 2.57 -18.51 19.72
N ASP A 140 3.35 -17.65 19.07
CA ASP A 140 4.81 -17.58 19.17
C ASP A 140 5.25 -17.07 20.56
N GLN A 141 6.32 -17.67 21.09
CA GLN A 141 6.69 -17.56 22.51
C GLN A 141 6.94 -16.11 22.98
N TYR A 142 7.50 -15.27 22.12
CA TYR A 142 7.91 -13.90 22.43
C TYR A 142 7.10 -12.85 21.67
N TYR A 143 5.96 -13.22 21.06
CA TYR A 143 5.11 -12.29 20.32
C TYR A 143 4.70 -11.07 21.15
N SER A 144 4.38 -11.27 22.44
CA SER A 144 4.01 -10.19 23.37
C SER A 144 5.11 -9.16 23.60
N LYS A 145 6.35 -9.43 23.18
CA LYS A 145 7.49 -8.50 23.25
C LYS A 145 7.69 -7.70 21.95
N GLN A 146 6.97 -8.02 20.87
CA GLN A 146 7.02 -7.33 19.59
C GLN A 146 6.03 -6.16 19.53
N TRP A 147 6.27 -5.14 20.34
CA TRP A 147 5.47 -3.89 20.37
C TRP A 147 5.27 -3.29 18.97
N ASN A 148 6.26 -3.46 18.10
CA ASN A 148 6.29 -2.96 16.73
C ASN A 148 5.16 -3.53 15.86
N LEU A 149 4.81 -4.80 16.05
CA LEU A 149 3.74 -5.47 15.32
C LEU A 149 2.35 -4.96 15.76
N HIS A 150 2.17 -4.80 17.07
CA HIS A 150 0.96 -4.20 17.63
C HIS A 150 0.79 -2.74 17.19
N LYS A 151 1.88 -1.95 17.15
CA LYS A 151 1.84 -0.54 16.78
C LYS A 151 1.30 -0.32 15.36
N ILE A 152 1.66 -1.21 14.42
CA ILE A 152 1.16 -1.15 13.04
C ILE A 152 -0.21 -1.82 12.85
N GLY A 153 -0.79 -2.42 13.89
CA GLY A 153 -2.08 -3.12 13.85
C GLY A 153 -2.04 -4.36 12.96
N ILE A 154 -0.98 -5.17 13.06
CA ILE A 154 -0.77 -6.27 12.11
C ILE A 154 -1.85 -7.35 12.17
N GLU A 155 -2.45 -7.58 13.34
CA GLU A 155 -3.43 -8.65 13.56
C GLU A 155 -4.70 -8.43 12.74
N GLY A 156 -5.11 -7.17 12.57
CA GLY A 156 -6.19 -6.79 11.68
C GLY A 156 -5.89 -7.11 10.22
N ALA A 157 -4.64 -6.94 9.77
CA ALA A 157 -4.21 -7.28 8.42
C ALA A 157 -4.19 -8.80 8.19
N TRP A 158 -3.67 -9.58 9.16
CA TRP A 158 -3.63 -11.05 9.08
C TRP A 158 -5.02 -11.70 8.97
N SER A 159 -6.07 -11.04 9.45
CA SER A 159 -7.45 -11.50 9.23
C SER A 159 -7.82 -11.59 7.73
N GLN A 160 -7.15 -10.82 6.87
CA GLN A 160 -7.42 -10.74 5.43
C GLN A 160 -6.37 -11.48 4.60
N THR A 161 -5.08 -11.23 4.82
CA THR A 161 -3.98 -11.83 4.06
C THR A 161 -2.70 -11.91 4.88
N LYS A 162 -1.82 -12.84 4.49
CA LYS A 162 -0.53 -13.12 5.16
C LYS A 162 0.65 -13.02 4.20
N GLY A 163 0.42 -12.55 2.97
CA GLY A 163 1.47 -12.35 1.95
C GLY A 163 1.68 -13.51 0.98
N SER A 164 0.76 -14.49 0.94
CA SER A 164 0.89 -15.66 0.05
C SER A 164 1.06 -15.28 -1.41
N GLY A 165 1.99 -15.96 -2.08
CA GLY A 165 2.27 -15.76 -3.51
C GLY A 165 3.11 -14.54 -3.84
N VAL A 166 3.57 -13.78 -2.84
CA VAL A 166 4.46 -12.62 -3.02
C VAL A 166 5.90 -13.00 -2.70
N THR A 167 6.84 -12.55 -3.52
CA THR A 167 8.28 -12.72 -3.29
C THR A 167 8.92 -11.40 -2.84
N VAL A 168 9.56 -11.40 -1.68
CA VAL A 168 10.29 -10.23 -1.14
C VAL A 168 11.80 -10.48 -1.24
N ALA A 169 12.50 -9.68 -2.03
CA ALA A 169 13.95 -9.67 -2.10
C ALA A 169 14.53 -8.82 -0.98
N VAL A 170 15.47 -9.40 -0.25
CA VAL A 170 16.22 -8.75 0.83
C VAL A 170 17.64 -8.54 0.32
N ILE A 171 17.93 -7.30 -0.06
CA ILE A 171 19.24 -6.87 -0.55
C ILE A 171 20.02 -6.36 0.67
N ASP A 172 20.88 -7.22 1.23
CA ASP A 172 21.51 -7.00 2.54
C ASP A 172 22.81 -7.83 2.72
N THR A 173 23.16 -8.25 3.94
CA THR A 173 24.32 -9.10 4.28
C THR A 173 24.11 -10.60 4.00
N GLY A 174 22.98 -10.97 3.38
CA GLY A 174 22.56 -12.36 3.20
C GLY A 174 21.47 -12.77 4.20
N ILE A 175 21.00 -14.01 4.11
CA ILE A 175 20.03 -14.57 5.07
C ILE A 175 20.52 -15.95 5.50
N THR A 176 20.73 -16.14 6.80
CA THR A 176 20.95 -17.47 7.38
C THR A 176 19.62 -18.02 7.87
N LYS A 177 19.31 -19.25 7.47
CA LYS A 177 18.05 -19.92 7.83
C LYS A 177 18.10 -20.36 9.30
N VAL A 178 17.88 -19.44 10.23
CA VAL A 178 17.69 -19.71 11.67
C VAL A 178 16.34 -20.39 11.92
N ARG A 179 16.04 -20.79 13.16
CA ARG A 179 14.91 -21.68 13.45
C ARG A 179 13.55 -21.05 13.10
N ASP A 180 13.35 -19.76 13.37
CA ASP A 180 12.18 -18.99 12.98
C ASP A 180 12.02 -18.87 11.46
N LEU A 181 13.08 -19.12 10.69
CA LEU A 181 13.06 -19.13 9.22
C LEU A 181 12.97 -20.55 8.63
N TYR A 182 12.88 -21.62 9.44
CA TYR A 182 12.84 -23.00 8.93
C TYR A 182 11.63 -23.26 8.02
N GLU A 183 10.47 -22.76 8.42
CA GLU A 183 9.20 -22.92 7.68
C GLU A 183 8.97 -21.83 6.62
N THR A 184 9.76 -20.75 6.66
CA THR A 184 9.73 -19.69 5.65
C THR A 184 10.17 -20.23 4.29
N LYS A 185 9.44 -19.81 3.24
CA LYS A 185 9.76 -20.17 1.86
C LYS A 185 10.89 -19.30 1.34
N PHE A 186 11.88 -19.93 0.71
CA PHE A 186 12.97 -19.23 0.05
C PHE A 186 12.95 -19.53 -1.45
N VAL A 187 13.08 -18.49 -2.26
CA VAL A 187 13.42 -18.64 -3.68
C VAL A 187 14.93 -18.52 -3.87
N LYS A 188 15.41 -18.77 -5.09
CA LYS A 188 16.84 -18.72 -5.40
C LYS A 188 17.40 -17.32 -5.17
N GLY A 189 18.41 -17.22 -4.32
CA GLY A 189 19.18 -16.02 -4.04
C GLY A 189 20.52 -15.96 -4.77
N TYR A 190 21.32 -14.95 -4.42
CA TYR A 190 22.69 -14.79 -4.92
C TYR A 190 23.57 -13.95 -3.97
N ASP A 191 24.85 -14.31 -3.90
CA ASP A 191 25.89 -13.60 -3.18
C ASP A 191 26.77 -12.88 -4.21
N PHE A 192 26.54 -11.57 -4.36
CA PHE A 192 27.27 -10.70 -5.28
C PHE A 192 28.69 -10.41 -4.75
N VAL A 193 28.87 -10.36 -3.43
CA VAL A 193 30.17 -10.13 -2.79
C VAL A 193 31.17 -11.24 -3.10
N ASN A 194 30.71 -12.49 -3.13
CA ASN A 194 31.57 -13.67 -3.36
C ASN A 194 31.30 -14.39 -4.68
N ASP A 195 30.46 -13.81 -5.54
CA ASP A 195 30.00 -14.36 -6.83
C ASP A 195 29.56 -15.84 -6.77
N ARG A 196 28.62 -16.17 -5.88
CA ARG A 196 28.10 -17.55 -5.71
C ARG A 196 26.60 -17.58 -5.42
N GLU A 197 25.95 -18.73 -5.64
CA GLU A 197 24.49 -18.86 -5.40
C GLU A 197 24.12 -18.86 -3.92
N LYS A 198 25.05 -19.24 -3.05
CA LYS A 198 24.82 -19.37 -1.62
C LYS A 198 24.97 -18.01 -0.92
N ALA A 199 23.83 -17.38 -0.62
CA ALA A 199 23.70 -16.04 -0.01
C ALA A 199 23.43 -16.09 1.50
N ASP A 200 24.19 -16.92 2.22
CA ASP A 200 24.11 -17.01 3.68
C ASP A 200 24.60 -15.71 4.34
N ASP A 201 24.02 -15.39 5.49
CA ASP A 201 24.42 -14.25 6.30
C ASP A 201 25.63 -14.61 7.18
N ASP A 202 26.59 -13.69 7.23
CA ASP A 202 27.79 -13.75 8.08
C ASP A 202 27.91 -12.50 8.98
N ASN A 203 26.86 -11.68 9.05
CA ASN A 203 26.79 -10.47 9.86
C ASN A 203 25.63 -10.46 10.87
N GLY A 204 24.48 -11.03 10.51
CA GLY A 204 23.24 -11.03 11.31
C GLY A 204 22.31 -9.86 11.01
N HIS A 205 22.70 -8.88 10.20
CA HIS A 205 21.81 -7.78 9.85
C HIS A 205 20.70 -8.24 8.90
N GLY A 206 21.06 -8.89 7.79
CA GLY A 206 20.10 -9.36 6.79
C GLY A 206 19.14 -10.44 7.32
N THR A 207 19.61 -11.32 8.21
CA THR A 207 18.73 -12.31 8.86
C THR A 207 17.68 -11.66 9.76
N HIS A 208 18.04 -10.60 10.51
CA HIS A 208 17.10 -9.85 11.35
C HIS A 208 16.05 -9.10 10.52
N VAL A 209 16.50 -8.47 9.42
CA VAL A 209 15.64 -7.79 8.42
C VAL A 209 14.65 -8.78 7.80
N ALA A 210 15.15 -9.93 7.34
CA ALA A 210 14.35 -11.02 6.78
C ALA A 210 13.30 -11.54 7.76
N GLY A 211 13.67 -11.68 9.04
CA GLY A 211 12.77 -12.14 10.08
C GLY A 211 11.57 -11.20 10.27
N THR A 212 11.84 -9.89 10.31
CA THR A 212 10.79 -8.86 10.37
C THR A 212 9.80 -8.96 9.21
N ILE A 213 10.28 -9.29 8.02
CA ILE A 213 9.43 -9.41 6.83
C ILE A 213 8.60 -10.69 6.89
N ALA A 214 9.20 -11.87 7.03
CA ALA A 214 8.50 -13.13 6.74
C ALA A 214 9.00 -14.35 7.54
N GLN A 215 9.53 -14.19 8.76
CA GLN A 215 9.72 -15.37 9.60
C GLN A 215 8.39 -16.09 9.89
N ALA A 216 8.49 -17.37 10.18
CA ALA A 216 7.37 -18.23 10.48
C ALA A 216 6.61 -17.71 11.71
N THR A 217 5.29 -17.80 11.65
CA THR A 217 4.37 -17.31 12.69
C THR A 217 3.37 -18.41 13.00
N ASN A 218 2.92 -18.51 14.24
CA ASN A 218 2.06 -19.58 14.77
C ASN A 218 2.75 -20.95 14.94
N ASN A 219 4.07 -20.98 15.16
CA ASN A 219 4.85 -22.21 15.30
C ASN A 219 5.21 -22.56 16.77
N LYS A 220 4.70 -21.79 17.74
CA LYS A 220 4.97 -21.90 19.19
C LYS A 220 6.44 -21.66 19.58
N TYR A 221 7.21 -21.02 18.72
CA TYR A 221 8.63 -20.73 18.93
C TYR A 221 8.91 -19.26 18.58
N GLY A 222 9.94 -18.70 19.20
CA GLY A 222 10.48 -17.40 18.81
C GLY A 222 9.46 -16.27 18.73
N VAL A 223 9.47 -15.59 17.59
CA VAL A 223 8.76 -14.33 17.31
C VAL A 223 8.01 -14.40 15.96
N ALA A 224 7.13 -13.45 15.66
CA ALA A 224 6.33 -13.42 14.42
C ALA A 224 6.88 -12.47 13.33
N GLY A 225 6.64 -12.82 12.06
CA GLY A 225 6.93 -12.01 10.87
C GLY A 225 5.67 -11.41 10.24
N ILE A 226 5.80 -10.28 9.53
CA ILE A 226 4.67 -9.49 9.01
C ILE A 226 3.92 -10.20 7.88
N ALA A 227 4.63 -10.66 6.86
CA ALA A 227 4.12 -11.36 5.68
C ALA A 227 4.60 -12.82 5.71
N TYR A 228 4.25 -13.55 6.77
CA TYR A 228 4.78 -14.89 7.06
C TYR A 228 4.40 -16.00 6.06
N GLU A 229 3.53 -15.72 5.07
CA GLU A 229 3.27 -16.64 3.94
C GLU A 229 4.00 -16.23 2.64
N ALA A 230 4.71 -15.09 2.64
CA ALA A 230 5.54 -14.65 1.53
C ALA A 230 6.81 -15.51 1.37
N SER A 231 7.42 -15.44 0.19
CA SER A 231 8.72 -16.07 -0.06
C SER A 231 9.84 -15.04 0.01
N LEU A 232 10.99 -15.41 0.56
CA LEU A 232 12.16 -14.55 0.64
C LEU A 232 13.17 -14.88 -0.46
N MET A 233 13.75 -13.84 -1.08
CA MET A 233 14.88 -13.94 -2.00
C MET A 233 16.12 -13.31 -1.34
N PRO A 234 17.10 -14.12 -0.87
CA PRO A 234 18.29 -13.60 -0.23
C PRO A 234 19.28 -13.06 -1.27
N LEU A 235 19.58 -11.77 -1.22
CA LEU A 235 20.58 -11.14 -2.09
C LEU A 235 21.66 -10.49 -1.23
N LYS A 236 22.82 -11.16 -1.15
CA LYS A 236 23.96 -10.67 -0.38
C LYS A 236 24.78 -9.71 -1.22
N VAL A 237 24.74 -8.44 -0.84
CA VAL A 237 25.52 -7.35 -1.46
C VAL A 237 26.42 -6.66 -0.44
N LEU A 238 26.20 -6.91 0.85
CA LEU A 238 27.03 -6.41 1.93
C LEU A 238 27.93 -7.53 2.47
N SER A 239 29.21 -7.23 2.61
CA SER A 239 30.21 -8.12 3.22
C SER A 239 29.94 -8.38 4.71
N ALA A 240 30.73 -9.26 5.33
CA ALA A 240 30.69 -9.51 6.77
C ALA A 240 30.92 -8.24 7.62
N TYR A 241 31.55 -7.20 7.06
CA TYR A 241 31.74 -5.90 7.69
C TYR A 241 30.60 -4.91 7.42
N GLY A 242 29.60 -5.31 6.63
CA GLY A 242 28.40 -4.53 6.34
C GLY A 242 28.58 -3.46 5.25
N GLY A 243 29.67 -3.48 4.49
CA GLY A 243 29.88 -2.62 3.32
C GLY A 243 29.70 -3.37 2.00
N GLY A 244 29.15 -2.70 0.99
CA GLY A 244 28.93 -3.22 -0.37
C GLY A 244 29.00 -2.11 -1.41
N THR A 245 29.22 -2.48 -2.66
CA THR A 245 29.39 -1.49 -3.73
C THR A 245 28.06 -1.16 -4.40
N VAL A 246 27.95 0.04 -4.97
CA VAL A 246 26.77 0.43 -5.75
C VAL A 246 26.57 -0.50 -6.96
N ALA A 247 27.64 -0.97 -7.58
CA ALA A 247 27.57 -1.92 -8.69
C ALA A 247 26.89 -3.24 -8.28
N ASP A 248 27.32 -3.84 -7.16
CA ASP A 248 26.70 -5.06 -6.60
C ASP A 248 25.21 -4.85 -6.30
N ILE A 249 24.87 -3.70 -5.69
CA ILE A 249 23.49 -3.39 -5.31
C ILE A 249 22.62 -3.16 -6.54
N ALA A 250 23.10 -2.40 -7.53
CA ALA A 250 22.37 -2.14 -8.77
C ALA A 250 22.10 -3.45 -9.53
N GLU A 251 23.09 -4.35 -9.58
CA GLU A 251 22.93 -5.66 -10.20
C GLU A 251 21.96 -6.55 -9.41
N ALA A 252 22.01 -6.52 -8.08
CA ALA A 252 21.05 -7.24 -7.25
C ALA A 252 19.60 -6.77 -7.46
N ILE A 253 19.37 -5.47 -7.67
CA ILE A 253 18.06 -4.92 -8.00
C ILE A 253 17.57 -5.47 -9.36
N LYS A 254 18.43 -5.47 -10.37
CA LYS A 254 18.11 -6.04 -11.70
C LYS A 254 17.83 -7.54 -11.61
N PHE A 255 18.69 -8.30 -10.90
CA PHE A 255 18.53 -9.73 -10.65
C PHE A 255 17.20 -10.04 -9.95
N ALA A 256 16.86 -9.32 -8.87
CA ALA A 256 15.61 -9.48 -8.15
C ALA A 256 14.41 -9.33 -9.10
N SER A 257 14.44 -8.28 -9.90
CA SER A 257 13.38 -7.94 -10.87
C SER A 257 13.25 -9.00 -11.97
N ASP A 258 14.37 -9.56 -12.43
CA ASP A 258 14.40 -10.62 -13.44
C ASP A 258 13.95 -11.99 -12.89
N LYS A 259 14.16 -12.23 -11.60
CA LYS A 259 13.78 -13.47 -10.90
C LYS A 259 12.39 -13.40 -10.27
N GLY A 260 11.62 -12.36 -10.55
CA GLY A 260 10.22 -12.26 -10.13
C GLY A 260 10.04 -11.83 -8.68
N ALA A 261 10.96 -11.04 -8.13
CA ALA A 261 10.71 -10.34 -6.88
C ALA A 261 9.57 -9.34 -7.08
N ASP A 262 8.65 -9.30 -6.12
CA ASP A 262 7.51 -8.38 -6.11
C ASP A 262 7.79 -7.11 -5.32
N VAL A 263 8.63 -7.24 -4.29
CA VAL A 263 9.06 -6.19 -3.36
C VAL A 263 10.56 -6.35 -3.13
N ILE A 264 11.30 -5.24 -3.11
CA ILE A 264 12.72 -5.17 -2.76
C ILE A 264 12.83 -4.34 -1.48
N ASN A 265 13.50 -4.90 -0.46
CA ASN A 265 13.89 -4.17 0.74
C ASN A 265 15.41 -3.94 0.74
N MET A 266 15.80 -2.67 0.90
CA MET A 266 17.19 -2.22 1.05
C MET A 266 17.37 -1.51 2.39
N SER A 267 17.73 -2.28 3.42
CA SER A 267 18.06 -1.77 4.76
C SER A 267 19.52 -1.29 4.83
N LEU A 268 19.92 -0.54 3.80
CA LEU A 268 21.28 -0.06 3.57
C LEU A 268 21.23 1.36 3.04
N GLY A 269 22.35 2.07 3.11
CA GLY A 269 22.46 3.39 2.53
C GLY A 269 23.89 3.89 2.46
N GLY A 270 24.08 4.95 1.69
CA GLY A 270 25.37 5.60 1.53
C GLY A 270 25.22 7.04 1.07
N GLY A 271 26.36 7.74 1.12
CA GLY A 271 26.50 9.03 0.45
C GLY A 271 26.68 8.83 -1.05
N GLY A 272 26.14 9.76 -1.84
CA GLY A 272 26.39 9.83 -3.28
C GLY A 272 25.26 9.26 -4.15
N GLU A 273 24.90 10.06 -5.15
CA GLU A 273 24.02 9.66 -6.24
C GLU A 273 24.84 8.93 -7.32
N SER A 274 24.29 7.86 -7.88
CA SER A 274 24.85 7.04 -8.95
C SER A 274 23.79 6.88 -10.04
N LYS A 275 24.22 7.02 -11.29
CA LYS A 275 23.35 6.81 -12.45
C LYS A 275 23.02 5.34 -12.60
N LEU A 276 23.98 4.45 -12.39
CA LEU A 276 23.75 3.00 -12.46
C LEU A 276 22.67 2.56 -11.47
N MET A 277 22.73 3.06 -10.23
CA MET A 277 21.72 2.78 -9.22
C MET A 277 20.34 3.29 -9.63
N LYS A 278 20.27 4.52 -10.14
CA LYS A 278 19.02 5.12 -10.62
C LYS A 278 18.40 4.30 -11.75
N GLU A 279 19.20 3.87 -12.73
CA GLU A 279 18.73 3.05 -13.84
C GLU A 279 18.25 1.66 -13.41
N ALA A 280 18.93 1.04 -12.45
CA ALA A 280 18.49 -0.22 -11.85
C ALA A 280 17.14 -0.07 -11.12
N ILE A 281 16.95 1.02 -10.37
CA ILE A 281 15.70 1.35 -9.69
C ILE A 281 14.57 1.57 -10.71
N GLU A 282 14.82 2.36 -11.75
CA GLU A 282 13.84 2.59 -12.82
C GLU A 282 13.50 1.30 -13.57
N TYR A 283 14.49 0.41 -13.79
CA TYR A 283 14.27 -0.90 -14.39
C TYR A 283 13.35 -1.77 -13.54
N ALA A 284 13.60 -1.85 -12.23
CA ALA A 284 12.78 -2.59 -11.27
C ALA A 284 11.36 -2.03 -11.18
N HIS A 285 11.21 -0.70 -11.10
CA HIS A 285 9.91 -0.04 -11.07
C HIS A 285 9.09 -0.32 -12.34
N ARG A 286 9.70 -0.22 -13.54
CA ARG A 286 9.05 -0.57 -14.82
C ARG A 286 8.61 -2.03 -14.90
N LYS A 287 9.23 -2.93 -14.13
CA LYS A 287 8.83 -4.33 -14.00
C LYS A 287 7.73 -4.57 -12.96
N GLY A 288 7.22 -3.50 -12.33
CA GLY A 288 6.17 -3.59 -11.32
C GLY A 288 6.69 -4.02 -9.94
N VAL A 289 7.99 -3.84 -9.67
CA VAL A 289 8.61 -4.16 -8.38
C VAL A 289 8.53 -2.95 -7.44
N VAL A 290 8.07 -3.17 -6.21
CA VAL A 290 8.04 -2.13 -5.17
C VAL A 290 9.41 -2.04 -4.53
N ILE A 291 9.99 -0.85 -4.42
CA ILE A 291 11.35 -0.66 -3.91
C ILE A 291 11.27 0.17 -2.63
N ILE A 292 11.82 -0.35 -1.54
CA ILE A 292 11.72 0.25 -0.21
C ILE A 292 13.13 0.33 0.36
N ALA A 293 13.49 1.50 0.91
CA ALA A 293 14.80 1.70 1.50
C ALA A 293 14.74 2.54 2.78
N ALA A 294 15.69 2.28 3.65
CA ALA A 294 15.81 2.97 4.92
C ALA A 294 16.42 4.38 4.75
N ALA A 295 15.89 5.36 5.48
CA ALA A 295 16.24 6.78 5.30
C ALA A 295 17.64 7.18 5.80
N GLY A 296 18.26 6.40 6.70
CA GLY A 296 19.55 6.74 7.34
C GLY A 296 19.42 7.07 8.83
N ASN A 297 20.54 6.99 9.56
CA ASN A 297 20.61 7.08 11.02
C ASN A 297 21.51 8.24 11.51
N GLU A 298 21.65 9.31 10.72
CA GLU A 298 22.52 10.46 11.00
C GLU A 298 21.79 11.65 11.64
N SER A 299 20.49 11.52 11.90
CA SER A 299 19.60 12.62 12.29
C SER A 299 19.63 13.80 11.31
N ALA A 300 19.84 13.51 10.03
CA ALA A 300 19.99 14.49 8.97
C ALA A 300 18.63 14.89 8.35
N ASN A 301 18.53 16.14 7.90
CA ASN A 301 17.40 16.67 7.14
C ASN A 301 17.53 16.32 5.64
N GLY A 302 17.48 15.02 5.38
CA GLY A 302 17.37 14.40 4.07
C GLY A 302 17.65 12.91 4.17
N ALA A 303 16.88 12.09 3.45
CA ALA A 303 17.17 10.67 3.34
C ALA A 303 18.50 10.42 2.60
N SER A 304 19.19 9.35 2.99
CA SER A 304 20.37 8.82 2.30
C SER A 304 19.97 8.14 0.98
N TYR A 305 20.92 7.90 0.09
CA TYR A 305 20.68 7.04 -1.06
C TYR A 305 20.79 5.56 -0.62
N PRO A 306 19.92 4.65 -1.11
CA PRO A 306 18.98 4.84 -2.22
C PRO A 306 17.59 5.36 -1.87
N ALA A 307 17.25 5.57 -0.58
CA ALA A 307 15.92 6.04 -0.17
C ALA A 307 15.48 7.37 -0.81
N ARG A 308 16.43 8.21 -1.21
CA ARG A 308 16.18 9.49 -1.87
C ARG A 308 15.87 9.40 -3.36
N TYR A 309 16.08 8.26 -4.03
CA TYR A 309 15.77 8.15 -5.45
C TYR A 309 14.25 8.19 -5.70
N PRO A 310 13.80 8.77 -6.82
CA PRO A 310 12.45 8.56 -7.31
C PRO A 310 12.13 7.06 -7.42
N HIS A 311 10.87 6.69 -7.22
CA HIS A 311 10.38 5.29 -7.23
C HIS A 311 10.87 4.42 -6.06
N VAL A 312 11.67 4.95 -5.14
CA VAL A 312 11.99 4.30 -3.87
C VAL A 312 11.13 4.88 -2.77
N ILE A 313 10.53 4.01 -1.96
CA ILE A 313 9.79 4.40 -0.76
C ILE A 313 10.79 4.58 0.37
N GLY A 314 11.08 5.82 0.74
CA GLY A 314 12.00 6.13 1.83
C GLY A 314 11.33 6.05 3.21
N VAL A 315 11.95 5.29 4.13
CA VAL A 315 11.35 4.95 5.42
C VAL A 315 12.13 5.54 6.60
N SER A 316 11.49 6.41 7.38
CA SER A 316 12.00 6.91 8.67
C SER A 316 11.61 6.00 9.84
N ALA A 317 12.33 6.09 10.95
CA ALA A 317 12.15 5.25 12.13
C ALA A 317 11.41 5.97 13.27
N ILE A 318 10.48 5.26 13.90
CA ILE A 318 9.82 5.67 15.15
C ILE A 318 10.14 4.72 16.30
N GLY A 319 10.06 5.24 17.52
CA GLY A 319 10.11 4.48 18.77
C GLY A 319 8.74 3.94 19.22
N PRO A 320 8.68 3.24 20.37
CA PRO A 320 7.43 2.74 20.96
C PRO A 320 6.41 3.84 21.31
N ASP A 321 6.92 5.00 21.74
CA ASP A 321 6.15 6.22 21.97
C ASP A 321 5.45 6.73 20.70
N GLY A 322 5.95 6.37 19.52
CA GLY A 322 5.49 6.86 18.23
C GLY A 322 6.21 8.14 17.79
N GLU A 323 7.14 8.64 18.59
CA GLU A 323 7.97 9.77 18.20
C GLU A 323 9.06 9.31 17.23
N LYS A 324 9.53 10.24 16.39
CA LYS A 324 10.68 9.99 15.53
C LYS A 324 11.86 9.56 16.39
N ALA A 325 12.46 8.42 16.03
CA ALA A 325 13.66 7.96 16.69
C ALA A 325 14.77 9.04 16.60
N PRO A 326 15.52 9.31 17.68
CA PRO A 326 16.48 10.43 17.72
C PRO A 326 17.50 10.41 16.57
N TYR A 327 17.92 9.20 16.17
CA TYR A 327 18.88 8.97 15.09
C TYR A 327 18.28 9.04 13.69
N SER A 328 16.96 8.92 13.51
CA SER A 328 16.36 8.79 12.17
C SER A 328 16.57 10.05 11.35
N ASN A 329 17.04 9.88 10.11
CA ASN A 329 16.94 10.92 9.08
C ASN A 329 15.47 11.22 8.79
N PHE A 330 15.24 12.44 8.31
CA PHE A 330 13.92 13.01 8.05
C PHE A 330 13.98 13.98 6.86
N GLY A 331 12.88 14.60 6.48
CA GLY A 331 12.89 15.62 5.44
C GLY A 331 12.75 15.04 4.03
N ALA A 332 13.47 15.62 3.07
CA ALA A 332 13.34 15.23 1.67
C ALA A 332 13.73 13.75 1.45
N GLY A 333 12.90 13.02 0.71
CA GLY A 333 13.09 11.59 0.44
C GLY A 333 12.52 10.66 1.51
N VAL A 334 11.79 11.17 2.52
CA VAL A 334 10.99 10.35 3.43
C VAL A 334 9.53 10.34 2.98
N ASP A 335 9.01 9.16 2.72
CA ASP A 335 7.64 8.93 2.25
C ASP A 335 6.68 8.47 3.35
N ILE A 336 7.19 7.71 4.32
CA ILE A 336 6.42 7.12 5.42
C ILE A 336 7.35 6.79 6.59
N SER A 337 6.78 6.68 7.79
CA SER A 337 7.51 6.25 8.99
C SER A 337 7.03 4.89 9.50
N ALA A 338 7.93 4.09 10.06
CA ALA A 338 7.60 2.76 10.58
C ALA A 338 8.45 2.42 11.83
N PRO A 339 8.04 1.42 12.63
CA PRO A 339 8.78 1.02 13.83
C PRO A 339 10.24 0.66 13.53
N GLY A 340 11.17 1.52 13.98
CA GLY A 340 12.61 1.27 13.88
C GLY A 340 13.28 1.08 15.23
N GLY A 341 12.56 1.37 16.33
CA GLY A 341 13.03 1.21 17.69
C GLY A 341 13.82 2.40 18.23
N SER A 342 14.01 2.40 19.53
CA SER A 342 14.83 3.37 20.27
C SER A 342 15.30 2.72 21.57
N GLU A 343 16.02 3.46 22.41
CA GLU A 343 16.39 2.99 23.75
C GLU A 343 15.17 2.61 24.61
N ALA A 344 13.99 3.17 24.32
CA ALA A 344 12.74 2.80 25.00
C ALA A 344 12.18 1.44 24.54
N GLY A 345 12.62 0.91 23.40
CA GLY A 345 12.20 -0.39 22.89
C GLY A 345 12.79 -0.69 21.53
N LYS A 346 13.60 -1.76 21.47
CA LYS A 346 14.23 -2.26 20.24
C LYS A 346 13.31 -3.25 19.51
N ILE A 347 13.63 -3.59 18.27
CA ILE A 347 12.91 -4.55 17.45
C ILE A 347 13.53 -5.93 17.64
N LEU A 348 12.83 -6.80 18.36
CA LEU A 348 13.29 -8.16 18.68
C LEU A 348 13.05 -9.10 17.50
N GLN A 349 14.11 -9.75 17.01
CA GLN A 349 14.00 -10.89 16.07
C GLN A 349 15.04 -11.98 16.34
N GLU A 350 14.81 -13.20 15.82
CA GLU A 350 15.88 -14.20 15.71
C GLU A 350 16.85 -13.80 14.58
N THR A 351 18.14 -13.86 14.86
CA THR A 351 19.23 -13.59 13.94
C THR A 351 20.44 -14.46 14.30
N ILE A 352 21.62 -14.18 13.76
CA ILE A 352 22.87 -14.87 14.09
C ILE A 352 23.81 -14.00 14.91
N ASN A 353 24.59 -14.63 15.78
CA ASN A 353 25.72 -14.00 16.47
C ASN A 353 27.00 -14.03 15.60
N GLU A 354 28.12 -13.52 16.13
CA GLU A 354 29.42 -13.51 15.44
C GLU A 354 29.94 -14.92 15.06
N LYS A 355 29.42 -15.98 15.68
CA LYS A 355 29.76 -17.38 15.39
C LYS A 355 28.82 -18.02 14.36
N GLY A 356 27.81 -17.28 13.87
CA GLY A 356 26.78 -17.80 12.97
C GLY A 356 25.68 -18.62 13.67
N GLU A 357 25.60 -18.57 15.00
CA GLU A 357 24.60 -19.32 15.78
C GLU A 357 23.32 -18.50 15.94
N GLY A 358 22.16 -19.16 15.86
CA GLY A 358 20.85 -18.52 16.06
C GLY A 358 20.67 -17.94 17.46
N VAL A 359 20.32 -16.67 17.55
CA VAL A 359 20.11 -15.89 18.78
C VAL A 359 18.98 -14.87 18.61
N PHE A 360 18.29 -14.54 19.69
CA PHE A 360 17.29 -13.47 19.68
C PHE A 360 17.91 -12.14 20.11
N LEU A 361 17.90 -11.16 19.21
CA LEU A 361 18.48 -9.83 19.42
C LEU A 361 17.49 -8.71 19.06
N GLY A 362 17.51 -7.67 19.90
CA GLY A 362 16.84 -6.40 19.68
C GLY A 362 17.74 -5.42 18.95
N PHE A 363 17.38 -5.05 17.72
CA PHE A 363 18.07 -4.01 16.95
C PHE A 363 17.25 -2.73 16.89
N GLN A 364 17.92 -1.61 16.62
CA GLN A 364 17.26 -0.34 16.31
C GLN A 364 17.90 0.31 15.09
N GLY A 365 17.10 0.99 14.29
CA GLY A 365 17.54 1.69 13.09
C GLY A 365 16.42 1.87 12.07
N THR A 366 16.62 2.80 11.13
CA THR A 366 15.78 2.85 9.91
C THR A 366 15.87 1.53 9.11
N SER A 367 16.97 0.80 9.23
CA SER A 367 17.11 -0.59 8.75
C SER A 367 16.09 -1.58 9.31
N MET A 368 15.55 -1.33 10.50
CA MET A 368 14.48 -2.14 11.09
C MET A 368 13.10 -1.55 10.74
N ALA A 369 12.99 -0.26 10.41
CA ALA A 369 11.76 0.35 9.95
C ALA A 369 11.39 -0.06 8.50
N SER A 370 12.36 -0.06 7.59
CA SER A 370 12.21 -0.47 6.18
C SER A 370 11.52 -1.84 6.00
N PRO A 371 11.93 -2.93 6.69
CA PRO A 371 11.29 -4.23 6.54
C PRO A 371 9.84 -4.27 7.03
N HIS A 372 9.43 -3.36 7.92
CA HIS A 372 8.01 -3.23 8.26
C HIS A 372 7.18 -2.78 7.06
N VAL A 373 7.67 -1.76 6.34
CA VAL A 373 7.00 -1.28 5.13
C VAL A 373 7.06 -2.34 4.03
N ALA A 374 8.18 -3.08 3.90
CA ALA A 374 8.30 -4.17 2.93
C ALA A 374 7.33 -5.32 3.19
N GLY A 375 7.18 -5.74 4.45
CA GLY A 375 6.18 -6.73 4.84
C GLY A 375 4.76 -6.26 4.53
N VAL A 376 4.40 -5.02 4.88
CA VAL A 376 3.05 -4.48 4.60
C VAL A 376 2.82 -4.31 3.10
N ALA A 377 3.81 -3.87 2.32
CA ALA A 377 3.74 -3.82 0.86
C ALA A 377 3.47 -5.21 0.26
N ALA A 378 4.09 -6.26 0.81
CA ALA A 378 3.80 -7.63 0.40
C ALA A 378 2.36 -8.06 0.73
N LEU A 379 1.81 -7.64 1.88
CA LEU A 379 0.39 -7.89 2.21
C LEU A 379 -0.56 -7.16 1.24
N ILE A 380 -0.29 -5.89 0.93
CA ILE A 380 -1.07 -5.11 -0.05
C ILE A 380 -1.02 -5.79 -1.41
N LYS A 381 0.17 -6.24 -1.85
CA LYS A 381 0.35 -6.92 -3.13
C LYS A 381 -0.37 -8.27 -3.21
N ALA A 382 -0.34 -9.04 -2.12
CA ALA A 382 -1.11 -10.27 -1.98
C ALA A 382 -2.64 -10.03 -1.98
N SER A 383 -3.08 -8.82 -1.62
CA SER A 383 -4.49 -8.41 -1.72
C SER A 383 -4.92 -8.07 -3.15
N GLY A 384 -3.97 -8.08 -4.10
CA GLY A 384 -4.18 -8.04 -5.53
C GLY A 384 -3.80 -6.72 -6.22
N ILE A 385 -3.35 -5.69 -5.48
CA ILE A 385 -2.77 -4.47 -6.07
C ILE A 385 -1.36 -4.78 -6.57
N LYS A 386 -1.11 -4.65 -7.86
CA LYS A 386 0.17 -5.07 -8.46
C LYS A 386 1.14 -3.91 -8.72
N GLU A 387 0.60 -2.75 -9.07
CA GLU A 387 1.40 -1.60 -9.52
C GLU A 387 2.09 -0.90 -8.33
N PRO A 388 3.41 -0.62 -8.42
CA PRO A 388 4.17 -0.02 -7.31
C PRO A 388 3.63 1.33 -6.84
N ASP A 389 3.20 2.19 -7.77
CA ASP A 389 2.71 3.53 -7.44
C ASP A 389 1.37 3.49 -6.69
N GLU A 390 0.50 2.52 -7.01
CA GLU A 390 -0.75 2.31 -6.28
C GLU A 390 -0.47 1.71 -4.88
N ILE A 391 0.54 0.86 -4.72
CA ILE A 391 0.97 0.36 -3.41
C ILE A 391 1.47 1.51 -2.54
N LEU A 392 2.33 2.38 -3.07
CA LEU A 392 2.80 3.58 -2.38
C LEU A 392 1.63 4.49 -1.97
N LYS A 393 0.66 4.69 -2.86
CA LYS A 393 -0.53 5.49 -2.57
C LYS A 393 -1.37 4.86 -1.45
N VAL A 394 -1.59 3.55 -1.46
CA VAL A 394 -2.30 2.85 -0.37
C VAL A 394 -1.55 3.01 0.95
N LEU A 395 -0.22 2.83 0.95
CA LEU A 395 0.61 3.04 2.15
C LEU A 395 0.45 4.46 2.71
N LYS A 396 0.53 5.49 1.84
CA LYS A 396 0.40 6.90 2.24
C LYS A 396 -1.01 7.25 2.72
N GLN A 397 -2.04 6.76 2.05
CA GLN A 397 -3.45 7.05 2.41
C GLN A 397 -3.91 6.34 3.68
N SER A 398 -3.33 5.19 3.98
CA SER A 398 -3.67 4.42 5.18
C SER A 398 -2.83 4.77 6.41
N ALA A 399 -1.74 5.52 6.23
CA ALA A 399 -0.87 5.95 7.30
C ALA A 399 -1.62 6.76 8.37
N ARG A 400 -1.24 6.58 9.64
CA ARG A 400 -1.72 7.42 10.74
C ARG A 400 -1.04 8.77 10.63
N VAL A 401 -1.78 9.77 10.19
CA VAL A 401 -1.29 11.14 9.99
C VAL A 401 -0.91 11.76 11.33
N ILE A 402 0.30 12.32 11.39
CA ILE A 402 0.76 13.14 12.51
C ILE A 402 0.55 14.61 12.13
N GLN A 403 -0.16 15.34 12.97
CA GLN A 403 -0.38 16.77 12.77
C GLN A 403 0.91 17.55 13.06
N ASP A 404 1.08 18.69 12.41
CA ASP A 404 2.19 19.62 12.64
C ASP A 404 3.60 19.06 12.34
N ASP A 405 3.73 18.21 11.31
CA ASP A 405 5.02 17.70 10.83
C ASP A 405 5.74 18.67 9.86
N GLY A 406 6.11 19.86 10.37
CA GLY A 406 6.69 20.92 9.56
C GLY A 406 8.05 20.60 8.91
N LEU A 407 8.75 19.55 9.37
CA LEU A 407 10.07 19.14 8.88
C LEU A 407 10.05 17.76 8.19
N ASN A 408 8.87 17.17 7.98
CA ASN A 408 8.69 15.87 7.34
C ASN A 408 9.46 14.73 8.06
N TYR A 409 9.25 14.61 9.36
CA TYR A 409 9.73 13.54 10.20
C TYR A 409 9.05 12.20 9.91
N TYR A 410 7.78 12.24 9.53
CA TYR A 410 6.92 11.07 9.43
C TYR A 410 6.48 10.74 7.99
N GLY A 411 6.83 11.57 6.99
CA GLY A 411 6.33 11.39 5.63
C GLY A 411 4.82 11.61 5.59
N ALA A 412 4.09 10.67 4.98
CA ALA A 412 2.63 10.65 5.04
C ALA A 412 2.06 10.29 6.43
N GLY A 413 2.88 9.78 7.34
CA GLY A 413 2.49 9.39 8.68
C GLY A 413 3.10 8.05 9.12
N GLN A 414 2.58 7.50 10.22
CA GLN A 414 3.02 6.20 10.74
C GLN A 414 2.33 5.05 10.01
N LEU A 415 3.10 4.01 9.66
CA LEU A 415 2.62 2.81 8.98
C LEU A 415 1.45 2.15 9.73
N ASN A 416 0.40 1.78 8.99
CA ASN A 416 -0.78 1.09 9.52
C ASN A 416 -1.16 -0.07 8.60
N ALA A 417 -0.78 -1.29 8.99
CA ALA A 417 -0.98 -2.50 8.21
C ALA A 417 -2.47 -2.83 8.02
N GLU A 418 -3.27 -2.74 9.10
CA GLU A 418 -4.70 -3.03 9.04
C GLU A 418 -5.43 -2.10 8.07
N ALA A 419 -5.20 -0.79 8.18
CA ALA A 419 -5.82 0.18 7.30
C ALA A 419 -5.37 0.00 5.85
N ALA A 420 -4.07 -0.28 5.63
CA ALA A 420 -3.52 -0.50 4.30
C ALA A 420 -4.15 -1.70 3.59
N VAL A 421 -4.23 -2.85 4.27
CA VAL A 421 -4.82 -4.07 3.70
C VAL A 421 -6.33 -3.92 3.51
N LYS A 422 -7.05 -3.29 4.44
CA LYS A 422 -8.49 -3.01 4.27
C LYS A 422 -8.75 -2.09 3.07
N LEU A 423 -7.91 -1.09 2.85
CA LEU A 423 -8.00 -0.19 1.70
C LEU A 423 -7.69 -0.95 0.39
N ALA A 424 -6.67 -1.80 0.40
CA ALA A 424 -6.28 -2.61 -0.75
C ALA A 424 -7.40 -3.58 -1.19
N VAL A 425 -8.00 -4.30 -0.24
CA VAL A 425 -9.14 -5.20 -0.50
C VAL A 425 -10.40 -4.41 -0.86
N GLY A 426 -10.61 -3.23 -0.27
CA GLY A 426 -11.76 -2.37 -0.55
C GLY A 426 -11.83 -1.86 -2.00
N GLY A 427 -10.70 -1.83 -2.71
CA GLY A 427 -10.58 -1.36 -4.10
C GLY A 427 -10.70 -2.43 -5.18
N GLN A 428 -10.70 -3.73 -4.84
CA GLN A 428 -10.68 -4.81 -5.83
C GLN A 428 -11.91 -5.71 -5.72
N ILE A 429 -12.68 -5.83 -6.81
CA ILE A 429 -13.76 -6.83 -6.90
C ILE A 429 -13.09 -8.19 -7.07
N SER A 430 -13.05 -9.00 -6.02
CA SER A 430 -12.68 -10.42 -6.14
C SER A 430 -13.93 -11.31 -6.22
N PHE A 431 -13.79 -12.50 -6.80
CA PHE A 431 -14.83 -13.53 -6.76
C PHE A 431 -15.19 -13.91 -5.31
N GLN A 432 -14.23 -13.76 -4.38
CA GLN A 432 -14.46 -13.99 -2.96
C GLN A 432 -15.36 -12.91 -2.33
N ASP A 433 -15.28 -11.65 -2.78
CA ASP A 433 -16.17 -10.58 -2.31
C ASP A 433 -17.60 -10.73 -2.83
N PHE A 434 -17.75 -11.21 -4.07
CA PHE A 434 -19.05 -11.62 -4.59
C PHE A 434 -19.64 -12.76 -3.76
N PHE A 435 -18.87 -13.81 -3.45
CA PHE A 435 -19.34 -14.92 -2.61
C PHE A 435 -19.61 -14.51 -1.16
N ARG A 436 -18.80 -13.62 -0.59
CA ARG A 436 -19.02 -13.06 0.75
C ARG A 436 -20.30 -12.22 0.77
N TRP A 437 -20.51 -11.36 -0.22
CA TRP A 437 -21.76 -10.61 -0.39
C TRP A 437 -22.96 -11.54 -0.60
N LEU A 438 -22.84 -12.61 -1.39
CA LEU A 438 -23.89 -13.62 -1.55
C LEU A 438 -24.22 -14.30 -0.22
N ARG A 439 -23.19 -14.68 0.57
CA ARG A 439 -23.36 -15.31 1.88
C ARG A 439 -24.06 -14.37 2.86
N ASP A 440 -23.53 -13.17 3.01
CA ASP A 440 -23.96 -12.21 4.03
C ASP A 440 -25.37 -11.66 3.73
N ASN A 441 -25.80 -11.70 2.46
CA ASN A 441 -27.16 -11.34 2.03
C ASN A 441 -28.08 -12.56 1.80
N GLY A 442 -27.65 -13.77 2.18
CA GLY A 442 -28.49 -14.98 2.17
C GLY A 442 -28.72 -15.62 0.79
N TYR A 443 -28.05 -15.17 -0.27
CA TYR A 443 -28.16 -15.69 -1.63
C TYR A 443 -27.48 -17.06 -1.84
N LEU A 444 -26.70 -17.56 -0.88
CA LEU A 444 -26.15 -18.92 -0.92
C LEU A 444 -27.15 -20.00 -0.44
N ASN A 445 -28.35 -19.62 0.01
CA ASN A 445 -29.37 -20.57 0.40
C ASN A 445 -29.96 -21.28 -0.84
N PRO A 446 -29.93 -22.62 -0.94
CA PRO A 446 -30.51 -23.35 -2.07
C PRO A 446 -32.01 -23.06 -2.28
N GLY A 447 -32.76 -22.79 -1.21
CA GLY A 447 -34.18 -22.42 -1.28
C GLY A 447 -34.44 -21.14 -2.08
N PHE A 448 -33.52 -20.17 -2.04
CA PHE A 448 -33.63 -18.93 -2.82
C PHE A 448 -33.69 -19.17 -4.35
N TRP A 449 -32.93 -20.16 -4.81
CA TRP A 449 -32.81 -20.51 -6.23
C TRP A 449 -33.86 -21.52 -6.70
N ILE A 450 -34.32 -22.39 -5.78
CA ILE A 450 -35.16 -23.56 -6.11
C ILE A 450 -36.65 -23.33 -5.77
N ASP A 451 -36.99 -22.39 -4.88
CA ASP A 451 -38.38 -22.06 -4.62
C ASP A 451 -38.99 -21.35 -5.85
N GLY A 452 -39.98 -22.03 -6.44
CA GLY A 452 -40.70 -21.69 -7.67
C GLY A 452 -41.57 -20.43 -7.61
N GLY A 453 -40.98 -19.31 -7.18
CA GLY A 453 -41.57 -17.98 -7.34
C GLY A 453 -41.56 -17.51 -8.80
N ALA A 454 -42.43 -16.57 -9.14
CA ALA A 454 -42.79 -16.10 -10.48
C ALA A 454 -41.66 -15.51 -11.36
N VAL A 455 -40.39 -15.57 -10.93
CA VAL A 455 -39.24 -15.05 -11.67
C VAL A 455 -38.30 -16.21 -12.00
N ALA A 456 -38.07 -16.45 -13.29
CA ALA A 456 -37.17 -17.49 -13.78
C ALA A 456 -35.73 -17.29 -13.26
N LEU A 457 -34.95 -18.37 -13.22
CA LEU A 457 -33.59 -18.41 -12.69
C LEU A 457 -32.67 -17.34 -13.29
N LEU A 458 -32.78 -17.11 -14.60
CA LEU A 458 -31.91 -16.20 -15.34
C LEU A 458 -32.10 -14.72 -14.92
N PRO A 459 -33.32 -14.16 -14.84
CA PRO A 459 -33.55 -12.85 -14.24
C PRO A 459 -33.09 -12.71 -12.78
N LYS A 460 -33.23 -13.75 -11.95
CA LYS A 460 -32.72 -13.73 -10.56
C LYS A 460 -31.20 -13.57 -10.52
N ILE A 461 -30.49 -14.31 -11.37
CA ILE A 461 -29.03 -14.19 -11.51
C ILE A 461 -28.66 -12.77 -11.94
N LEU A 462 -29.35 -12.20 -12.93
CA LEU A 462 -29.07 -10.85 -13.42
C LEU A 462 -29.36 -9.77 -12.37
N MET A 463 -30.40 -9.91 -11.56
CA MET A 463 -30.69 -9.00 -10.45
C MET A 463 -29.62 -9.07 -9.36
N VAL A 464 -29.20 -10.27 -8.95
CA VAL A 464 -28.17 -10.48 -7.93
C VAL A 464 -26.84 -9.85 -8.36
N ILE A 465 -26.46 -10.05 -9.63
CA ILE A 465 -25.27 -9.42 -10.22
C ILE A 465 -25.44 -7.89 -10.30
N GLY A 466 -26.60 -7.41 -10.77
CA GLY A 466 -26.89 -5.98 -10.90
C GLY A 466 -26.89 -5.23 -9.56
N SER A 467 -27.45 -5.82 -8.50
CA SER A 467 -27.45 -5.25 -7.15
C SER A 467 -26.05 -5.19 -6.54
N TYR A 468 -25.21 -6.20 -6.78
CA TYR A 468 -23.81 -6.18 -6.38
C TYR A 468 -23.03 -5.05 -7.07
N LEU A 469 -23.19 -4.91 -8.40
CA LEU A 469 -22.54 -3.85 -9.19
C LEU A 469 -23.00 -2.44 -8.78
N LEU A 470 -24.28 -2.27 -8.47
CA LEU A 470 -24.83 -1.00 -7.99
C LEU A 470 -24.31 -0.64 -6.59
N ALA A 471 -24.31 -1.59 -5.65
CA ALA A 471 -23.77 -1.37 -4.31
C ALA A 471 -22.28 -1.02 -4.35
N TRP A 472 -21.52 -1.66 -5.24
CA TRP A 472 -20.13 -1.32 -5.50
C TRP A 472 -19.96 0.09 -6.07
N PHE A 473 -20.73 0.44 -7.12
CA PHE A 473 -20.67 1.77 -7.75
C PHE A 473 -20.92 2.89 -6.72
N LEU A 474 -21.90 2.69 -5.85
CA LEU A 474 -22.23 3.64 -4.79
C LEU A 474 -21.13 3.74 -3.72
N ARG A 475 -20.45 2.64 -3.40
CA ARG A 475 -19.33 2.62 -2.43
C ARG A 475 -18.07 3.31 -2.95
N VAL A 476 -17.78 3.20 -4.25
CA VAL A 476 -16.54 3.72 -4.86
C VAL A 476 -16.63 5.23 -5.13
N TYR A 477 -17.78 5.72 -5.57
CA TYR A 477 -17.91 7.09 -6.08
C TYR A 477 -18.61 8.07 -5.12
N PHE A 478 -19.17 7.59 -4.00
CA PHE A 478 -19.85 8.45 -3.03
C PHE A 478 -19.41 8.17 -1.59
N PRO A 479 -18.79 9.13 -0.88
CA PRO A 479 -18.36 8.96 0.50
C PRO A 479 -19.55 9.19 1.47
N PHE A 480 -20.41 8.19 1.65
CA PHE A 480 -21.52 8.26 2.59
C PHE A 480 -21.14 7.73 3.99
N THR A 481 -21.66 8.38 5.05
CA THR A 481 -21.79 7.77 6.37
C THR A 481 -23.08 6.94 6.41
N TRP A 482 -22.96 5.62 6.36
CA TRP A 482 -24.11 4.71 6.26
C TRP A 482 -24.89 4.67 7.57
N SER A 483 -26.18 5.00 7.55
CA SER A 483 -27.11 4.82 8.67
C SER A 483 -28.29 3.91 8.30
N TRP A 484 -28.76 3.12 9.28
CA TRP A 484 -29.85 2.16 9.12
C TRP A 484 -31.16 2.78 8.60
N SER A 485 -31.43 4.06 8.90
CA SER A 485 -32.66 4.76 8.48
C SER A 485 -32.68 5.11 6.99
N LEU A 486 -31.52 5.34 6.37
CA LEU A 486 -31.43 5.57 4.93
C LEU A 486 -31.71 4.29 4.14
N PHE A 487 -31.17 3.16 4.60
CA PHE A 487 -31.35 1.85 3.98
C PHE A 487 -32.80 1.39 4.01
N SER A 488 -33.45 1.51 5.17
CA SER A 488 -34.87 1.16 5.33
C SER A 488 -35.78 2.04 4.48
N GLY A 489 -35.46 3.32 4.34
CA GLY A 489 -36.16 4.22 3.42
C GLY A 489 -36.00 3.80 1.96
N LEU A 490 -34.77 3.54 1.52
CA LEU A 490 -34.48 3.12 0.14
C LEU A 490 -35.24 1.84 -0.23
N ILE A 491 -35.29 0.86 0.67
CA ILE A 491 -36.06 -0.38 0.48
C ILE A 491 -37.56 -0.08 0.40
N ALA A 492 -38.10 0.69 1.34
CA ALA A 492 -39.52 1.03 1.37
C ALA A 492 -39.98 1.75 0.09
N GLY A 493 -39.14 2.65 -0.44
CA GLY A 493 -39.44 3.37 -1.67
C GLY A 493 -39.29 2.54 -2.95
N SER A 494 -38.38 1.57 -2.99
CA SER A 494 -38.01 0.85 -4.23
C SER A 494 -38.72 -0.48 -4.42
N SER A 495 -38.75 -1.33 -3.39
CA SER A 495 -39.12 -2.75 -3.51
C SER A 495 -40.09 -3.23 -2.44
N GLY A 496 -40.32 -2.45 -1.38
CA GLY A 496 -41.07 -2.91 -0.22
C GLY A 496 -40.38 -4.10 0.48
N LEU A 497 -40.96 -4.63 1.56
CA LEU A 497 -40.47 -5.86 2.18
C LEU A 497 -40.94 -7.07 1.36
N PHE A 498 -40.43 -7.21 0.14
CA PHE A 498 -40.93 -8.10 -0.91
C PHE A 498 -41.11 -9.57 -0.48
N PHE A 499 -40.39 -10.02 0.55
CA PHE A 499 -40.53 -11.35 1.14
C PHE A 499 -41.85 -11.56 1.91
N LEU A 500 -42.52 -10.50 2.35
CA LEU A 500 -43.83 -10.58 3.02
C LEU A 500 -44.98 -10.79 2.02
N LYS A 501 -44.82 -10.39 0.75
CA LYS A 501 -45.85 -10.49 -0.31
C LYS A 501 -46.22 -11.94 -0.64
N GLY A 502 -45.33 -12.89 -0.31
CA GLY A 502 -45.49 -14.34 -0.54
C GLY A 502 -45.88 -15.16 0.70
N ILE A 503 -46.04 -14.56 1.87
CA ILE A 503 -46.42 -15.29 3.09
C ILE A 503 -47.92 -15.58 3.07
N TYR A 504 -48.29 -16.82 2.75
CA TYR A 504 -49.67 -17.30 2.82
C TYR A 504 -49.94 -17.93 4.20
N ILE A 505 -50.66 -17.22 5.06
CA ILE A 505 -51.16 -17.77 6.33
C ILE A 505 -52.63 -18.14 6.15
N PHE A 506 -52.97 -19.41 6.26
CA PHE A 506 -54.35 -19.88 6.24
C PHE A 506 -55.17 -19.15 7.33
N ASP A 507 -56.37 -18.70 6.95
CA ASP A 507 -57.36 -18.00 7.80
C ASP A 507 -57.11 -16.54 8.21
N LEU A 508 -56.09 -15.85 7.65
CA LEU A 508 -55.91 -14.39 7.86
C LEU A 508 -56.09 -13.56 6.59
N PRO A 509 -56.58 -12.30 6.69
CA PRO A 509 -56.59 -11.37 5.57
C PRO A 509 -55.16 -11.14 5.05
N GLN A 510 -54.92 -11.41 3.77
CA GLN A 510 -53.58 -11.35 3.16
C GLN A 510 -53.13 -9.91 2.82
N TRP A 511 -54.07 -8.96 2.81
CA TRP A 511 -53.81 -7.58 2.40
C TRP A 511 -52.77 -6.84 3.26
N PRO A 512 -52.62 -7.04 4.58
CA PRO A 512 -51.59 -6.34 5.37
C PRO A 512 -50.18 -6.75 4.93
N PHE A 513 -49.94 -8.03 4.69
CA PHE A 513 -48.65 -8.54 4.24
C PHE A 513 -48.31 -8.10 2.81
N ARG A 514 -49.33 -7.97 1.95
CA ARG A 514 -49.18 -7.37 0.61
C ARG A 514 -48.87 -5.87 0.70
N VAL A 515 -49.46 -5.14 1.65
CA VAL A 515 -49.19 -3.72 1.87
C VAL A 515 -47.76 -3.50 2.37
N PHE A 516 -47.30 -4.28 3.35
CA PHE A 516 -45.91 -4.20 3.84
C PHE A 516 -44.88 -4.67 2.81
N GLY A 517 -45.29 -5.57 1.90
CA GLY A 517 -44.45 -6.11 0.84
C GLY A 517 -44.42 -5.30 -0.45
N SER A 518 -45.21 -4.23 -0.58
CA SER A 518 -45.27 -3.36 -1.75
C SER A 518 -44.35 -2.15 -1.60
N SER A 519 -43.68 -1.75 -2.68
CA SER A 519 -43.04 -0.43 -2.76
C SER A 519 -44.11 0.68 -2.69
N ILE A 520 -43.72 1.90 -2.30
CA ILE A 520 -44.65 3.04 -2.24
C ILE A 520 -45.46 3.22 -3.54
N PRO A 521 -44.87 3.13 -4.76
CA PRO A 521 -45.63 3.23 -6.00
C PRO A 521 -46.63 2.07 -6.23
N GLU A 522 -46.33 0.88 -5.72
CA GLU A 522 -47.16 -0.33 -5.85
C GLU A 522 -48.29 -0.42 -4.81
N LEU A 523 -48.34 0.45 -3.81
CA LEU A 523 -49.39 0.40 -2.79
C LEU A 523 -50.81 0.51 -3.38
N GLY A 524 -50.96 1.28 -4.46
CA GLY A 524 -52.23 1.37 -5.19
C GLY A 524 -52.68 0.05 -5.81
N ASN A 525 -51.74 -0.76 -6.30
CA ASN A 525 -51.99 -2.05 -6.92
C ASN A 525 -52.56 -3.05 -5.90
N THR A 526 -52.03 -3.01 -4.67
CA THR A 526 -52.47 -3.87 -3.56
C THR A 526 -53.86 -3.52 -3.06
N LEU A 527 -54.24 -2.24 -3.10
CA LEU A 527 -55.55 -1.76 -2.66
C LEU A 527 -56.65 -2.00 -3.72
N GLN A 528 -56.29 -1.96 -5.00
CA GLN A 528 -57.25 -1.98 -6.12
C GLN A 528 -57.26 -3.31 -6.90
N GLY A 529 -56.28 -4.19 -6.66
CA GLY A 529 -56.20 -5.51 -7.30
C GLY A 529 -55.82 -5.46 -8.77
N THR A 530 -55.07 -4.44 -9.20
CA THR A 530 -54.63 -4.25 -10.59
C THR A 530 -53.11 -4.26 -10.70
N ASP A 531 -52.58 -4.76 -11.81
CA ASP A 531 -51.13 -4.75 -12.08
C ASP A 531 -50.62 -3.37 -12.54
N ALA A 532 -51.52 -2.48 -12.99
CA ALA A 532 -51.19 -1.11 -13.39
C ALA A 532 -50.99 -0.19 -12.18
N LEU A 533 -49.91 0.61 -12.20
CA LEU A 533 -49.58 1.58 -11.16
C LEU A 533 -50.66 2.64 -11.01
N ASN A 534 -51.00 2.96 -9.76
CA ASN A 534 -51.94 4.05 -9.48
C ASN A 534 -51.24 5.42 -9.64
N PRO A 535 -51.76 6.37 -10.44
CA PRO A 535 -51.13 7.66 -10.69
C PRO A 535 -50.80 8.48 -9.43
N LEU A 536 -51.57 8.33 -8.35
CA LEU A 536 -51.33 9.03 -7.09
C LEU A 536 -50.06 8.49 -6.40
N PHE A 537 -49.95 7.17 -6.32
CA PHE A 537 -48.83 6.48 -5.68
C PHE A 537 -47.57 6.48 -6.55
N ALA A 538 -47.74 6.42 -7.87
CA ALA A 538 -46.69 6.55 -8.86
C ALA A 538 -46.34 8.00 -9.19
N SER A 539 -46.43 8.89 -8.19
CA SER A 539 -46.08 10.30 -8.31
C SER A 539 -45.18 10.77 -7.18
N VAL A 540 -44.58 11.94 -7.35
CA VAL A 540 -43.77 12.61 -6.33
C VAL A 540 -44.57 13.08 -5.11
N LEU A 541 -45.90 13.01 -5.12
CA LEU A 541 -46.77 13.56 -4.06
C LEU A 541 -46.53 12.91 -2.69
N ILE A 542 -46.38 11.59 -2.63
CA ILE A 542 -46.11 10.88 -1.37
C ILE A 542 -44.72 11.24 -0.83
N PRO A 543 -43.66 11.22 -1.65
CA PRO A 543 -42.36 11.80 -1.27
C PRO A 543 -42.43 13.24 -0.75
N ILE A 544 -43.21 14.13 -1.37
CA ILE A 544 -43.37 15.53 -0.90
C ILE A 544 -43.95 15.55 0.51
N VAL A 545 -44.99 14.77 0.78
CA VAL A 545 -45.62 14.69 2.11
C VAL A 545 -44.67 14.10 3.15
N LEU A 546 -43.97 13.01 2.82
CA LEU A 546 -42.97 12.40 3.70
C LEU A 546 -41.83 13.37 4.03
N MET A 547 -41.35 14.10 3.03
CA MET A 547 -40.32 15.12 3.21
C MET A 547 -40.83 16.29 4.06
N ALA A 548 -42.04 16.79 3.83
CA ALA A 548 -42.62 17.86 4.65
C ALA A 548 -42.77 17.47 6.13
N LEU A 549 -43.07 16.19 6.42
CA LEU A 549 -43.27 15.70 7.78
C LEU A 549 -41.97 15.35 8.52
N LEU A 550 -40.98 14.78 7.82
CA LEU A 550 -39.84 14.14 8.46
C LEU A 550 -38.51 14.88 8.28
N LEU A 551 -38.43 15.87 7.39
CA LEU A 551 -37.17 16.58 7.11
C LEU A 551 -36.64 17.34 8.34
N GLY A 552 -37.52 17.77 9.25
CA GLY A 552 -37.13 18.42 10.51
C GLY A 552 -36.64 17.46 11.60
N HIS A 553 -36.68 16.13 11.38
CA HIS A 553 -36.35 15.14 12.40
C HIS A 553 -34.92 14.58 12.24
N PRO A 554 -34.06 14.58 13.28
CA PRO A 554 -32.63 14.23 13.17
C PRO A 554 -32.33 12.84 12.57
N SER A 555 -33.12 11.82 12.94
CA SER A 555 -32.95 10.43 12.49
C SER A 555 -33.86 10.01 11.32
N TRP A 556 -35.09 10.54 11.26
CA TRP A 556 -36.10 10.15 10.27
C TRP A 556 -36.03 10.93 8.96
N LYS A 557 -35.29 12.06 8.91
CA LYS A 557 -35.00 12.77 7.65
C LYS A 557 -34.37 11.84 6.60
N TRP A 558 -33.45 10.97 7.04
CA TRP A 558 -32.76 10.02 6.16
C TRP A 558 -33.69 8.93 5.62
N PHE A 559 -34.71 8.55 6.39
CA PHE A 559 -35.75 7.64 5.91
C PHE A 559 -36.59 8.28 4.80
N ALA A 560 -36.94 9.55 4.93
CA ALA A 560 -37.69 10.28 3.90
C ALA A 560 -36.87 10.50 2.61
N ILE A 561 -35.59 10.85 2.76
CA ILE A 561 -34.65 10.98 1.63
C ILE A 561 -34.46 9.63 0.94
N GLY A 562 -34.21 8.56 1.71
CA GLY A 562 -34.07 7.19 1.20
C GLY A 562 -35.32 6.72 0.46
N SER A 563 -36.51 6.94 1.05
CA SER A 563 -37.79 6.58 0.43
C SER A 563 -38.02 7.33 -0.88
N THR A 564 -37.65 8.60 -0.94
CA THR A 564 -37.76 9.43 -2.15
C THR A 564 -36.87 8.93 -3.28
N LEU A 565 -35.62 8.54 -2.96
CA LEU A 565 -34.70 7.94 -3.92
C LEU A 565 -35.16 6.54 -4.36
N GLY A 566 -35.71 5.75 -3.44
CA GLY A 566 -36.29 4.45 -3.73
C GLY A 566 -37.46 4.54 -4.70
N VAL A 567 -38.36 5.51 -4.50
CA VAL A 567 -39.47 5.81 -5.42
C VAL A 567 -38.93 6.20 -6.80
N ALA A 568 -37.92 7.07 -6.87
CA ALA A 568 -37.32 7.46 -8.14
C ALA A 568 -36.76 6.25 -8.92
N ALA A 569 -36.10 5.32 -8.23
CA ALA A 569 -35.62 4.08 -8.82
C ALA A 569 -36.78 3.18 -9.30
N CYS A 570 -37.80 2.97 -8.48
CA CYS A 570 -38.98 2.16 -8.84
C CYS A 570 -39.70 2.70 -10.08
N LEU A 571 -39.94 4.02 -10.15
CA LEU A 571 -40.58 4.65 -11.30
C LEU A 571 -39.73 4.57 -12.55
N THR A 572 -38.40 4.72 -12.44
CA THR A 572 -37.48 4.60 -13.57
C THR A 572 -37.48 3.18 -14.15
N VAL A 573 -37.43 2.16 -13.29
CA VAL A 573 -37.49 0.75 -13.70
C VAL A 573 -38.85 0.44 -14.33
N SER A 574 -39.95 0.90 -13.72
CA SER A 574 -41.30 0.71 -14.24
C SER A 574 -41.46 1.37 -15.62
N ALA A 575 -40.91 2.57 -15.81
CA ALA A 575 -40.95 3.24 -17.11
C ALA A 575 -40.26 2.44 -18.24
N ILE A 576 -39.21 1.68 -17.91
CA ILE A 576 -38.43 0.89 -18.85
C ILE A 576 -39.12 -0.45 -19.14
N TYR A 577 -39.55 -1.16 -18.10
CA TYR A 577 -39.96 -2.57 -18.20
C TYR A 577 -41.47 -2.77 -18.30
N ASP A 578 -42.27 -2.06 -17.50
CA ASP A 578 -43.73 -2.16 -17.51
C ASP A 578 -44.37 -0.81 -17.14
N PRO A 579 -44.55 0.09 -18.13
CA PRO A 579 -45.02 1.45 -17.88
C PRO A 579 -46.54 1.51 -17.69
N ALA A 580 -47.22 0.42 -17.33
CA ALA A 580 -48.67 0.42 -17.14
C ALA A 580 -49.06 1.34 -15.96
N VAL A 581 -49.72 2.45 -16.27
CA VAL A 581 -50.30 3.36 -15.28
C VAL A 581 -51.80 3.42 -15.49
N TRP A 582 -52.57 3.25 -14.41
CA TRP A 582 -54.02 3.27 -14.46
C TRP A 582 -54.56 4.59 -15.02
N GLY A 583 -55.53 4.51 -15.94
CA GLY A 583 -56.12 5.67 -16.62
C GLY A 583 -55.31 6.19 -17.81
N PHE A 584 -54.08 5.70 -18.04
CA PHE A 584 -53.30 6.03 -19.23
C PHE A 584 -53.50 4.97 -20.31
N GLY A 585 -54.33 5.29 -21.32
CA GLY A 585 -54.54 4.40 -22.48
C GLY A 585 -53.35 4.34 -23.46
N ASN A 586 -52.29 5.11 -23.22
CA ASN A 586 -51.11 5.18 -24.08
C ASN A 586 -49.84 4.92 -23.27
N VAL A 587 -49.14 3.85 -23.62
CA VAL A 587 -47.88 3.39 -23.02
C VAL A 587 -46.79 4.47 -23.03
N ASN A 588 -46.72 5.30 -24.07
CA ASN A 588 -45.72 6.37 -24.15
C ASN A 588 -46.04 7.52 -23.19
N LEU A 589 -47.33 7.85 -23.01
CA LEU A 589 -47.74 8.87 -22.03
C LEU A 589 -47.50 8.39 -20.60
N ALA A 590 -47.78 7.12 -20.33
CA ALA A 590 -47.52 6.52 -19.02
C ALA A 590 -46.02 6.47 -18.71
N ARG A 591 -45.18 6.09 -19.69
CA ARG A 591 -43.72 6.14 -19.59
C ARG A 591 -43.19 7.55 -19.31
N LEU A 592 -43.68 8.55 -20.05
CA LEU A 592 -43.29 9.95 -19.82
C LEU A 592 -43.73 10.44 -18.44
N PHE A 593 -44.91 10.06 -17.98
CA PHE A 593 -45.41 10.37 -16.64
C PHE A 593 -44.51 9.79 -15.55
N LEU A 594 -44.10 8.52 -15.68
CA LEU A 594 -43.21 7.85 -14.72
C LEU A 594 -41.80 8.48 -14.71
N ILE A 595 -41.23 8.77 -15.89
CA ILE A 595 -39.92 9.44 -16.01
C ILE A 595 -39.97 10.83 -15.39
N ALA A 596 -41.02 11.62 -15.68
CA ALA A 596 -41.18 12.96 -15.13
C ALA A 596 -41.23 12.93 -13.60
N ASN A 597 -42.01 12.00 -13.02
CA ASN A 597 -42.09 11.85 -11.57
C ASN A 597 -40.80 11.30 -10.95
N ALA A 598 -40.08 10.40 -11.62
CA ALA A 598 -38.77 9.95 -11.17
C ALA A 598 -37.75 11.11 -11.07
N ILE A 599 -37.73 11.98 -12.08
CA ILE A 599 -36.88 13.19 -12.10
C ILE A 599 -37.29 14.16 -10.99
N LEU A 600 -38.60 14.35 -10.76
CA LEU A 600 -39.10 15.20 -9.67
C LEU A 600 -38.73 14.64 -8.28
N CYS A 601 -38.83 13.33 -8.06
CA CYS A 601 -38.37 12.67 -6.84
C CYS A 601 -36.86 12.85 -6.63
N TYR A 602 -36.07 12.66 -7.68
CA TYR A 602 -34.62 12.89 -7.62
C TYR A 602 -34.29 14.36 -7.29
N GLY A 603 -34.97 15.31 -7.94
CA GLY A 603 -34.83 16.74 -7.68
C GLY A 603 -35.20 17.12 -6.24
N LEU A 604 -36.27 16.53 -5.71
CA LEU A 604 -36.73 16.74 -4.33
C LEU A 604 -35.71 16.24 -3.30
N ALA A 605 -35.18 15.03 -3.50
CA ALA A 605 -34.12 14.48 -2.65
C ALA A 605 -32.86 15.36 -2.69
N ARG A 606 -32.47 15.83 -3.88
CA ARG A 606 -31.31 16.72 -4.07
C ARG A 606 -31.48 18.08 -3.37
N LEU A 607 -32.66 18.69 -3.45
CA LEU A 607 -32.95 19.97 -2.78
C LEU A 607 -32.89 19.84 -1.25
N ALA A 608 -33.37 18.73 -0.71
CA ALA A 608 -33.32 18.48 0.72
C ALA A 608 -31.89 18.30 1.25
N LEU A 609 -31.00 17.75 0.42
CA LEU A 609 -29.58 17.58 0.75
C LEU A 609 -28.82 18.93 0.69
N GLN A 610 -29.15 19.82 -0.26
CA GLN A 610 -28.50 21.13 -0.39
C GLN A 610 -28.79 22.09 0.78
N ASN A 611 -29.91 21.92 1.47
CA ASN A 611 -30.22 22.72 2.66
C ASN A 611 -29.38 22.32 3.89
N GLU A 612 -28.77 21.14 3.92
CA GLU A 612 -27.86 20.72 4.99
C GLU A 612 -26.45 21.29 4.81
N GLU A 613 -25.93 21.37 3.58
CA GLU A 613 -24.63 22.01 3.28
C GLU A 613 -24.57 23.50 3.65
N LYS A 614 -25.72 24.15 3.84
CA LYS A 614 -25.82 25.53 4.32
C LYS A 614 -26.07 25.65 5.84
N ALA A 615 -26.41 24.54 6.49
CA ALA A 615 -26.75 24.49 7.92
C ALA A 615 -25.65 23.83 8.78
N ALA A 616 -24.73 23.09 8.15
CA ALA A 616 -23.44 22.69 8.69
C ALA A 616 -22.37 23.75 8.38
#